data_AF-A0A834TUK8-F1
#
_entry.id   AF-A0A834TUK8-F1
#
_cell.length_a   1.000
_cell.length_b   1.000
_cell.length_c   1.000
_cell.angle_alpha   90.00
_cell.angle_beta   90.00
_cell.angle_gamma   90.00
#
_symmetry.space_group_name_H-M   'P 1'
#
loop_
_entity.id
_entity.type
_entity.pdbx_description
1 polymer ?
#
loop_
_entity_poly.entity_id
_entity_poly.type
_entity_poly.pdbx_seq_one_letter_code
_entity_poly.pdbx_strand_id
1 'polypeptide(L)'
;MEAVHAASLDAENGIPSRRPVIEMTIPSALDNTISPPGKHVINLFVQYTPYKPVDGDWTDHDYRESFLRKCFNLIDEYAPGFSTSVIGYDMLTPPDLEREIGLTGGNIFHGAMGLDSLFLMRPVKGW
;
A
#
# COMPACT_ATOMS: atom_id res chain seq x y z
N MET A 1 8.74 7.68 -13.39
CA MET A 1 9.13 8.53 -12.25
C MET A 1 8.08 9.60 -11.95
N GLU A 2 7.46 10.20 -12.99
CA GLU A 2 6.37 11.18 -12.84
C GLU A 2 5.15 10.66 -12.05
N ALA A 3 4.67 9.43 -12.32
CA ALA A 3 3.55 8.84 -11.58
C ALA A 3 3.83 8.67 -10.08
N VAL A 4 5.06 8.30 -9.73
CA VAL A 4 5.51 8.15 -8.34
C VAL A 4 5.58 9.52 -7.66
N HIS A 5 6.10 10.53 -8.36
CA HIS A 5 6.13 11.90 -7.85
C HIS A 5 4.72 12.46 -7.61
N ALA A 6 3.80 12.28 -8.56
CA ALA A 6 2.41 12.70 -8.40
C ALA A 6 1.73 11.99 -7.21
N ALA A 7 1.97 10.69 -7.04
CA ALA A 7 1.46 9.94 -5.89
C ALA A 7 2.02 10.47 -4.55
N SER A 8 3.31 10.83 -4.50
CA SER A 8 3.91 11.48 -3.33
C SER A 8 3.24 12.80 -3.01
N LEU A 9 3.01 13.65 -4.02
CA LEU A 9 2.35 14.95 -3.83
C LEU A 9 0.91 14.79 -3.33
N ASP A 10 0.15 13.83 -3.85
CA ASP A 10 -1.20 13.53 -3.35
C ASP A 10 -1.14 13.19 -1.84
N ALA A 11 -0.23 12.29 -1.43
CA ALA A 11 -0.07 11.90 -0.03
C ALA A 11 0.42 13.04 0.87
N GLU A 12 1.33 13.89 0.39
CA GLU A 12 1.77 15.11 1.08
C GLU A 12 0.61 16.09 1.32
N ASN A 13 -0.35 16.14 0.38
CA ASN A 13 -1.59 16.90 0.54
C ASN A 13 -2.63 16.18 1.42
N GLY A 14 -2.28 15.03 2.01
CA GLY A 14 -3.13 14.28 2.92
C GLY A 14 -4.26 13.49 2.24
N ILE A 15 -4.21 13.30 0.92
CA ILE A 15 -5.16 12.45 0.20
C ILE A 15 -4.47 11.16 -0.26
N PRO A 16 -5.15 10.00 -0.27
CA PRO A 16 -4.59 8.81 -0.90
C PRO A 16 -4.37 9.07 -2.39
N SER A 17 -3.27 8.54 -2.93
CA SER A 17 -2.92 8.74 -4.33
C SER A 17 -4.08 8.44 -5.27
N ARG A 18 -4.36 9.37 -6.20
CA ARG A 18 -5.45 9.22 -7.18
C ARG A 18 -5.18 8.09 -8.18
N ARG A 19 -3.91 7.83 -8.47
CA ARG A 19 -3.42 6.69 -9.25
C ARG A 19 -2.40 5.94 -8.41
N PRO A 20 -2.84 5.01 -7.54
CA PRO A 20 -1.98 4.37 -6.56
C PRO A 20 -0.77 3.67 -7.17
N VAL A 21 0.37 3.75 -6.51
CA VAL A 21 1.55 2.95 -6.88
C VAL A 21 1.40 1.58 -6.24
N ILE A 22 1.12 0.58 -7.07
CA ILE A 22 0.83 -0.79 -6.64
C ILE A 22 2.01 -1.70 -7.03
N GLU A 23 2.59 -2.33 -6.03
CA GLU A 23 3.50 -3.46 -6.20
C GLU A 23 2.70 -4.75 -5.98
N MET A 24 2.50 -5.51 -7.05
CA MET A 24 1.70 -6.73 -7.05
C MET A 24 2.61 -7.96 -7.07
N THR A 25 2.38 -8.88 -6.14
CA THR A 25 3.13 -10.15 -6.05
C THR A 25 2.16 -11.33 -5.99
N ILE A 26 2.49 -12.43 -6.69
CA ILE A 26 1.67 -13.64 -6.78
C ILE A 26 2.47 -14.80 -6.18
N PRO A 27 2.52 -14.94 -4.84
CA PRO A 27 3.32 -15.99 -4.20
C PRO A 27 2.90 -17.40 -4.61
N SER A 28 1.61 -17.60 -4.92
CA SER A 28 1.11 -18.94 -5.28
C SER A 28 1.53 -19.40 -6.68
N ALA A 29 2.19 -18.54 -7.46
CA ALA A 29 2.87 -18.98 -8.68
C ALA A 29 4.11 -19.83 -8.38
N LEU A 30 4.70 -19.68 -7.19
CA LEU A 30 5.86 -20.44 -6.74
C LEU A 30 5.47 -21.58 -5.79
N ASP A 31 4.55 -21.31 -4.85
CA ASP A 31 4.08 -22.27 -3.87
C ASP A 31 2.59 -22.58 -4.07
N ASN A 32 2.28 -23.74 -4.63
CA ASN A 32 0.89 -24.15 -4.87
C ASN A 32 0.18 -24.67 -3.60
N THR A 33 0.85 -24.70 -2.44
CA THR A 33 0.24 -25.17 -1.18
C THR A 33 -0.54 -24.07 -0.46
N ILE A 34 -0.29 -22.80 -0.79
CA ILE A 34 -0.94 -21.64 -0.16
C ILE A 34 -2.26 -21.25 -0.86
N SER A 35 -2.65 -21.92 -1.94
CA SER A 35 -3.93 -21.69 -2.61
C SER A 35 -4.60 -22.99 -3.06
N PRO A 36 -5.94 -23.06 -3.11
CA PRO A 36 -6.65 -24.18 -3.72
C PRO A 36 -6.31 -24.32 -5.22
N PRO A 37 -6.48 -25.52 -5.80
CA PRO A 37 -6.28 -25.72 -7.24
C PRO A 37 -7.10 -24.74 -8.10
N GLY A 38 -6.43 -24.09 -9.06
CA GLY A 38 -7.05 -23.11 -9.95
C GLY A 38 -7.35 -21.74 -9.32
N LYS A 39 -6.85 -21.47 -8.12
CA LYS A 39 -6.94 -20.17 -7.43
C LYS A 39 -5.54 -19.63 -7.14
N HIS A 40 -5.43 -18.31 -7.04
CA HIS A 40 -4.18 -17.63 -6.70
C HIS A 40 -4.34 -16.75 -5.47
N VAL A 41 -3.27 -16.67 -4.68
CA VAL A 41 -3.11 -15.65 -3.64
C VAL A 41 -2.26 -14.53 -4.22
N ILE A 42 -2.73 -13.30 -4.05
CA ILE A 42 -2.12 -12.10 -4.62
C ILE A 42 -1.97 -11.10 -3.48
N ASN A 43 -0.77 -10.57 -3.32
CA ASN A 43 -0.48 -9.51 -2.36
C ASN A 43 -0.27 -8.19 -3.10
N LEU A 44 -1.01 -7.17 -2.69
CA LEU A 44 -0.96 -5.83 -3.25
C LEU A 44 -0.36 -4.89 -2.22
N PHE A 45 0.85 -4.43 -2.46
CA PHE A 45 1.49 -3.40 -1.66
C PHE A 45 1.25 -2.04 -2.30
N VAL A 46 0.48 -1.18 -1.63
CA VAL A 46 0.06 0.12 -2.14
C VAL A 46 0.75 1.23 -1.37
N GLN A 47 1.49 2.07 -2.08
CA GLN A 47 2.26 3.18 -1.49
C GLN A 47 1.51 4.51 -1.58
N TYR A 48 1.96 5.49 -0.80
CA TYR A 48 1.41 6.86 -0.77
C TYR A 48 -0.04 6.92 -0.26
N THR A 49 -0.28 6.24 0.86
CA THR A 49 -1.55 6.23 1.58
C THR A 49 -1.37 6.93 2.94
N PRO A 50 -1.97 8.11 3.15
CA PRO A 50 -1.81 8.86 4.40
C PRO A 50 -2.48 8.11 5.56
N TYR A 51 -1.89 8.20 6.75
CA TYR A 51 -2.43 7.58 7.96
C TYR A 51 -3.84 8.11 8.31
N LYS A 52 -4.03 9.42 8.16
CA LYS A 52 -5.31 10.09 8.33
C LYS A 52 -5.61 10.90 7.06
N PRO A 53 -6.45 10.38 6.17
CA PRO A 53 -6.88 11.12 4.98
C PRO A 53 -7.63 12.39 5.36
N VAL A 54 -7.53 13.44 4.53
CA VAL A 54 -8.30 14.68 4.71
C VAL A 54 -9.67 14.63 4.03
N ASP A 55 -9.87 13.70 3.10
CA ASP A 55 -11.06 13.53 2.27
C ASP A 55 -11.95 12.35 2.70
N GLY A 56 -11.65 11.74 3.85
CA GLY A 56 -12.43 10.64 4.42
C GLY A 56 -11.75 10.00 5.64
N ASP A 57 -12.19 8.79 5.99
CA ASP A 57 -11.70 8.07 7.18
C ASP A 57 -11.53 6.57 6.86
N TRP A 58 -10.41 5.98 7.26
CA TRP A 58 -10.17 4.54 7.06
C TRP A 58 -11.08 3.64 7.91
N THR A 59 -11.76 4.18 8.92
CA THR A 59 -12.78 3.47 9.70
C THR A 59 -14.12 3.39 8.96
N ASP A 60 -14.34 4.22 7.94
CA ASP A 60 -15.53 4.17 7.09
C ASP A 60 -15.39 3.07 6.04
N HIS A 61 -16.34 2.12 6.04
CA HIS A 61 -16.38 1.02 5.10
C HIS A 61 -16.45 1.49 3.64
N ASP A 62 -17.28 2.50 3.35
CA ASP A 62 -17.51 2.96 1.97
C ASP A 62 -16.27 3.67 1.43
N TYR A 63 -15.56 4.39 2.29
CA TYR A 63 -14.29 5.03 1.94
C TYR A 63 -13.23 3.99 1.57
N ARG A 64 -13.07 2.94 2.40
CA ARG A 64 -12.15 1.82 2.12
C ARG A 64 -12.49 1.13 0.81
N GLU A 65 -13.77 0.81 0.60
CA GLU A 65 -14.24 0.16 -0.62
C GLU A 65 -13.98 1.02 -1.85
N SER A 66 -14.20 2.34 -1.75
CA SER A 66 -13.92 3.28 -2.85
C SER A 66 -12.43 3.28 -3.24
N PHE A 67 -11.52 3.22 -2.26
CA PHE A 67 -10.09 3.16 -2.50
C PHE A 67 -9.65 1.81 -3.08
N LEU A 68 -10.21 0.71 -2.57
CA LEU A 68 -9.98 -0.62 -3.11
C LEU A 68 -10.40 -0.71 -4.58
N ARG A 69 -11.58 -0.18 -4.92
CA ARG A 69 -12.08 -0.13 -6.30
C ARG A 69 -11.14 0.67 -7.20
N LYS A 70 -10.54 1.78 -6.73
CA LYS A 70 -9.50 2.51 -7.48
C LYS A 70 -8.30 1.61 -7.77
N CYS A 71 -7.84 0.84 -6.78
CA CYS A 71 -6.72 -0.09 -6.97
C CYS A 71 -7.05 -1.20 -7.97
N PHE A 72 -8.23 -1.81 -7.86
CA PHE A 72 -8.67 -2.87 -8.77
C PHE A 72 -8.88 -2.37 -10.19
N ASN A 73 -9.51 -1.21 -10.37
CA ASN A 73 -9.70 -0.59 -11.68
C ASN A 73 -8.34 -0.30 -12.34
N LEU A 74 -7.37 0.17 -11.55
CA LEU A 74 -6.01 0.40 -12.05
C LEU A 74 -5.34 -0.91 -12.49
N ILE A 75 -5.51 -2.00 -11.75
CA ILE A 75 -4.98 -3.30 -12.16
C ILE A 75 -5.69 -3.80 -13.42
N ASP A 76 -7.01 -3.62 -13.52
CA ASP A 76 -7.78 -4.01 -14.71
C ASP A 76 -7.32 -3.31 -15.99
N GLU A 77 -6.77 -2.09 -15.92
CA GLU A 77 -6.16 -1.42 -17.07
C GLU A 77 -4.99 -2.22 -17.66
N TYR A 78 -4.26 -2.97 -16.81
CA TYR A 78 -3.09 -3.77 -17.21
C TYR A 78 -3.39 -5.28 -17.31
N ALA A 79 -4.33 -5.77 -16.52
CA ALA A 79 -4.75 -7.17 -16.44
C ALA A 79 -6.29 -7.25 -16.46
N PRO A 80 -6.93 -7.14 -17.64
CA PRO A 80 -8.38 -7.07 -17.74
C PRO A 80 -9.09 -8.29 -17.14
N GLY A 81 -10.11 -8.04 -16.32
CA GLY A 81 -10.88 -9.09 -15.63
C GLY A 81 -10.26 -9.52 -14.30
N PHE A 82 -9.25 -8.81 -13.81
CA PHE A 82 -8.70 -9.03 -12.49
C PHE A 82 -9.78 -8.80 -11.42
N SER A 83 -10.47 -7.66 -11.43
CA SER A 83 -11.47 -7.32 -10.40
C SER A 83 -12.62 -8.32 -10.33
N THR A 84 -13.05 -8.87 -11.46
CA THR A 84 -14.13 -9.87 -11.53
C THR A 84 -13.67 -11.25 -11.09
N SER A 85 -12.37 -11.52 -11.10
CA SER A 85 -11.77 -12.78 -10.62
C SER A 85 -11.59 -12.84 -9.10
N VAL A 86 -11.68 -11.69 -8.41
CA VAL A 86 -11.50 -11.58 -6.96
C VAL A 86 -12.66 -12.29 -6.24
N ILE A 87 -12.35 -13.38 -5.55
CA ILE A 87 -13.32 -14.13 -4.73
C ILE A 87 -13.42 -13.64 -3.28
N GLY A 88 -12.42 -12.90 -2.82
CA GLY A 88 -12.30 -12.38 -1.48
C GLY A 88 -11.02 -11.56 -1.37
N TYR A 89 -11.00 -10.60 -0.46
CA TYR A 89 -9.85 -9.76 -0.18
C TYR A 89 -9.79 -9.46 1.32
N ASP A 90 -8.60 -9.14 1.79
CA ASP A 90 -8.38 -8.52 3.09
C ASP A 90 -7.55 -7.26 2.85
N MET A 91 -7.90 -6.18 3.54
CA MET A 91 -7.28 -4.86 3.35
C MET A 91 -6.81 -4.34 4.70
N LEU A 92 -5.51 -4.13 4.84
CA LEU A 92 -4.91 -3.49 6.00
C LEU A 92 -4.54 -2.05 5.66
N THR A 93 -5.30 -1.10 6.21
CA THR A 93 -5.00 0.33 6.09
C THR A 93 -3.92 0.76 7.08
N PRO A 94 -3.30 1.95 6.96
CA PRO A 94 -2.26 2.37 7.90
C PRO A 94 -2.67 2.30 9.39
N PRO A 95 -3.90 2.70 9.80
CA PRO A 95 -4.37 2.48 11.18
C PRO A 95 -4.53 1.00 11.58
N ASP A 96 -4.89 0.12 10.64
CA ASP A 96 -4.98 -1.32 10.89
C ASP A 96 -3.59 -1.92 11.07
N LEU A 97 -2.62 -1.52 10.25
CA LEU A 97 -1.24 -1.96 10.38
C LEU A 97 -0.65 -1.54 11.73
N GLU A 98 -0.94 -0.33 12.21
CA GLU A 98 -0.51 0.07 13.56
C GLU A 98 -1.14 -0.82 14.64
N ARG A 99 -2.45 -1.09 14.54
CA ARG A 99 -3.20 -1.84 15.55
C ARG A 99 -2.85 -3.33 15.60
N GLU A 100 -2.80 -3.98 14.44
CA GLU A 100 -2.67 -5.44 14.34
C GLU A 100 -1.22 -5.92 14.40
N ILE A 101 -0.29 -5.14 13.83
CA ILE A 101 1.12 -5.54 13.70
C ILE A 101 2.11 -4.56 14.34
N GLY A 102 1.64 -3.49 14.98
CA GLY A 102 2.49 -2.55 15.71
C GLY A 102 3.29 -1.60 14.81
N LEU A 103 2.93 -1.46 13.54
CA LEU A 103 3.58 -0.52 12.62
C LEU A 103 3.08 0.91 12.89
N THR A 104 3.73 1.62 13.82
CA THR A 104 3.37 3.01 14.15
C THR A 104 3.36 3.91 12.91
N GLY A 105 2.26 4.64 12.72
CA GLY A 105 1.99 5.49 11.56
C GLY A 105 1.81 4.73 10.24
N GLY A 106 1.76 3.38 10.27
CA GLY A 106 1.74 2.53 9.08
C GLY A 106 3.05 2.52 8.29
N ASN A 107 4.16 2.98 8.88
CA ASN A 107 5.44 3.03 8.19
C ASN A 107 6.19 1.69 8.29
N ILE A 108 6.26 0.95 7.18
CA ILE A 108 6.93 -0.35 7.08
C ILE A 108 8.44 -0.30 7.39
N PHE A 109 9.08 0.86 7.23
CA PHE A 109 10.50 1.03 7.50
C PHE A 109 10.80 1.27 8.98
N HIS A 110 9.77 1.29 9.85
CA HIS A 110 9.89 1.50 11.30
C HIS A 110 10.66 2.78 11.70
N GLY A 111 10.69 3.75 10.80
CA GLY A 111 11.44 4.99 10.93
C GLY A 111 11.50 5.72 9.60
N ALA A 112 11.66 7.04 9.68
CA ALA A 112 12.01 7.87 8.52
C ALA A 112 13.49 8.23 8.65
N MET A 113 14.25 8.11 7.56
CA MET A 113 15.59 8.68 7.52
C MET A 113 15.45 10.20 7.41
N GLY A 114 15.73 10.91 8.49
CA GLY A 114 15.89 12.37 8.47
C GLY A 114 17.08 12.77 7.60
N LEU A 115 17.14 14.05 7.19
CA LEU A 115 18.29 14.58 6.43
C LEU A 115 19.61 14.42 7.21
N ASP A 116 19.54 14.52 8.53
CA ASP A 116 20.60 14.26 9.50
C ASP A 116 21.05 12.79 9.55
N SER A 117 20.28 11.86 8.97
CA SER A 117 20.63 10.45 8.88
C SER A 117 21.15 10.04 7.50
N LEU A 118 21.32 11.00 6.57
CA LEU A 118 21.77 10.73 5.19
C LEU A 118 23.26 11.06 4.98
N PHE A 119 23.95 10.18 4.26
CA PHE A 119 25.35 10.35 3.83
C PHE A 119 26.32 10.75 4.96
N LEU A 120 26.92 11.94 4.86
CA LEU A 120 27.96 12.44 5.74
C LEU A 120 27.46 12.71 7.18
N MET A 121 26.14 12.85 7.36
CA MET A 121 25.53 13.12 8.66
C MET A 121 25.24 11.84 9.45
N ARG A 122 25.42 10.66 8.84
CA ARG A 122 25.20 9.38 9.51
C ARG A 122 26.18 9.24 10.70
N PRO A 123 25.70 8.99 11.93
CA PRO A 123 26.58 8.77 13.08
C PRO A 123 27.53 7.59 12.82
N VAL A 124 28.83 7.82 12.99
CA VAL A 124 29.85 6.76 12.95
C VAL A 124 30.20 6.42 14.39
N LYS A 125 30.29 5.12 14.70
CA LYS A 125 30.62 4.64 16.05
C LYS A 125 31.92 5.29 16.55
N GLY A 126 31.83 6.22 17.50
CA GLY A 126 32.97 6.97 18.05
C GLY A 126 32.83 8.49 18.09
N TRP A 127 31.74 9.05 17.56
CA TRP A 127 31.34 10.46 17.69
C TRP A 127 29.87 10.55 18.09
#